data_AF-A0A7C2U4Q7-F1
#
_entry.id   AF-A0A7C2U4Q7-F1
#
_cell.length_a   1.000
_cell.length_b   1.000
_cell.length_c   1.000
_cell.angle_alpha   90.00
_cell.angle_beta   90.00
_cell.angle_gamma   90.00
#
_symmetry.space_group_name_H-M   'P 1'
#
loop_
_entity.id
_entity.type
_entity.pdbx_description
1 polymer ?
#
loop_
_entity_poly.entity_id
_entity_poly.type
_entity_poly.pdbx_seq_one_letter_code
_entity_poly.pdbx_strand_id
1 'polypeptide(L)' 'MTTAKCHWCGCPLTFLPGLGWCHPGGLYVQWCPDCHKEFTCRPTATRCPFCGGRQVRDRHCALPVQERGVRV' A
#
# COMPACT_ATOMS: atom_id res chain seq x y z
N MET A 1 20.58 2.30 0.55
CA MET A 1 19.13 2.60 0.54
C MET A 1 18.49 1.73 1.59
N THR A 2 17.85 2.31 2.60
CA THR A 2 17.09 1.54 3.59
C THR A 2 15.89 0.90 2.89
N THR A 3 15.85 -0.42 2.86
CA THR A 3 14.71 -1.18 2.37
C THR A 3 13.76 -1.40 3.55
N ALA A 4 12.49 -1.01 3.40
CA ALA A 4 11.45 -1.32 4.37
C ALA A 4 10.41 -2.24 3.72
N LYS A 5 9.80 -3.11 4.52
CA LYS A 5 8.65 -3.91 4.11
C LYS A 5 7.42 -3.43 4.86
N CYS A 6 6.25 -3.61 4.26
CA CYS A 6 4.99 -3.36 4.94
C CYS A 6 4.73 -4.47 5.97
N HIS A 7 4.42 -4.09 7.20
CA HIS A 7 4.07 -5.03 8.27
C HIS A 7 2.90 -5.94 7.88
N TRP A 8 1.93 -5.41 7.14
CA TRP A 8 0.67 -6.11 6.84
C TRP A 8 0.79 -7.16 5.75
N CYS A 9 1.57 -6.89 4.70
CA CYS A 9 1.63 -7.75 3.52
C CYS A 9 3.04 -8.22 3.15
N GLY A 10 4.08 -7.74 3.85
CA GLY A 10 5.47 -8.06 3.56
C GLY A 10 6.02 -7.45 2.26
N CYS A 11 5.18 -6.77 1.45
CA CYS A 11 5.63 -6.12 0.22
C CYS A 11 6.64 -5.01 0.50
N PRO A 12 7.61 -4.79 -0.41
CA PRO A 12 8.56 -3.69 -0.28
C PRO A 12 7.84 -2.34 -0.32
N LEU A 13 8.39 -1.40 0.44
CA LEU A 13 7.97 -0.01 0.48
C LEU A 13 9.07 0.89 -0.09
N THR A 14 8.64 1.95 -0.76
CA THR A 14 9.52 3.02 -1.24
C THR A 14 9.28 4.27 -0.42
N PHE A 15 10.34 4.85 0.14
CA PHE A 15 10.25 6.15 0.80
C PHE A 15 10.22 7.26 -0.26
N LEU A 16 9.15 8.04 -0.27
CA LEU A 16 8.98 9.20 -1.13
C LEU A 16 9.06 10.48 -0.28
N PRO A 17 10.03 11.38 -0.54
CA PRO A 17 10.12 12.65 0.18
C PRO A 17 8.80 13.42 0.15
N GLY A 18 8.39 13.96 1.30
CA GLY A 18 7.12 14.67 1.48
C GLY A 18 5.88 13.78 1.66
N LEU A 19 6.01 12.46 1.53
CA LEU A 19 4.89 11.50 1.63
C LEU A 19 5.13 10.38 2.63
N GLY A 20 6.38 10.04 2.87
CA GLY A 20 6.75 8.91 3.71
C GLY A 20 6.84 7.61 2.92
N TRP A 21 6.62 6.49 3.60
CA TRP A 21 6.69 5.15 3.00
C TRP A 21 5.42 4.84 2.22
N CYS A 22 5.57 4.36 0.98
CA CYS A 22 4.45 4.02 0.11
C CYS A 22 4.61 2.63 -0.49
N HIS A 23 3.49 1.98 -0.75
CA HIS A 23 3.44 0.87 -1.69
C HIS A 23 3.71 1.36 -3.11
N PRO A 24 4.10 0.47 -4.04
CA PRO A 24 4.15 0.80 -5.46
C PRO A 24 2.78 1.35 -5.89
N GLY A 25 2.70 2.65 -6.20
CA GLY A 25 1.47 3.30 -6.65
C GLY A 25 0.63 4.04 -5.61
N GLY A 26 0.92 3.97 -4.30
CA GLY A 26 0.16 4.74 -3.30
C GLY A 26 0.46 4.42 -1.83
N LEU A 27 -0.09 5.22 -0.92
CA LEU A 27 0.03 5.01 0.53
C LEU A 27 -0.84 3.84 1.02
N TYR A 28 -1.96 3.59 0.36
CA TYR A 28 -2.92 2.56 0.73
C TYR A 28 -2.94 1.46 -0.33
N VAL A 29 -3.05 0.21 0.14
CA VAL A 29 -3.57 -0.89 -0.66
C VAL A 29 -5.08 -0.90 -0.47
N GLN A 30 -5.80 -0.81 -1.57
CA GLN A 30 -7.25 -0.84 -1.62
C GLN A 30 -7.74 -2.13 -2.25
N TRP A 31 -9.00 -2.47 -2.00
CA TRP A 31 -9.66 -3.59 -2.63
C TRP A 31 -11.11 -3.26 -2.96
N CYS A 32 -11.65 -3.95 -3.96
CA CYS A 32 -13.04 -3.81 -4.37
C CYS A 32 -13.86 -5.02 -3.92
N PRO A 33 -14.96 -4.85 -3.14
CA PRO A 33 -15.84 -5.95 -2.76
C PRO A 33 -16.70 -6.46 -3.92
N ASP A 34 -16.88 -5.67 -4.99
CA ASP A 34 -17.71 -6.08 -6.12
C ASP A 34 -16.94 -7.04 -7.06
N CYS A 35 -15.64 -6.82 -7.29
CA CYS A 35 -14.83 -7.63 -8.21
C CYS A 35 -13.61 -8.30 -7.56
N HIS A 36 -13.45 -8.16 -6.24
CA HIS A 36 -12.42 -8.78 -5.40
C HIS A 36 -10.96 -8.50 -5.78
N LYS A 37 -10.69 -7.48 -6.62
CA LYS A 37 -9.33 -7.09 -6.99
C LYS A 37 -8.73 -6.17 -5.94
N GLU A 38 -7.49 -6.44 -5.57
CA GLU A 38 -6.64 -5.52 -4.81
C GLU A 38 -5.81 -4.65 -5.75
N PHE A 39 -5.56 -3.41 -5.34
CA PHE A 39 -4.77 -2.46 -6.10
C PHE A 39 -4.24 -1.34 -5.22
N THR A 40 -3.26 -0.62 -5.76
CA THR A 40 -2.73 0.61 -5.20
C THR A 40 -2.96 1.72 -6.22
N CYS A 41 -3.25 2.92 -5.74
CA CYS A 41 -3.41 4.07 -6.63
C CYS A 41 -3.15 5.37 -5.89
N ARG A 42 -2.86 6.40 -6.69
CA ARG A 42 -2.69 7.76 -6.18
C ARG A 42 -3.31 8.77 -7.16
N PRO A 43 -4.23 9.63 -6.71
CA PRO A 43 -4.83 9.65 -5.37
C PRO A 43 -5.59 8.35 -5.06
N THR A 44 -5.88 8.12 -3.77
CA THR A 44 -6.70 7.00 -3.32
C THR A 44 -8.01 6.98 -4.12
N ALA A 45 -8.37 5.83 -4.67
CA ALA A 45 -9.51 5.72 -5.56
C ALA A 45 -10.82 5.70 -4.76
N THR A 46 -11.80 6.41 -5.31
CA THR A 46 -13.20 6.37 -4.85
C THR A 46 -14.05 5.41 -5.68
N ARG A 47 -13.48 4.82 -6.73
CA ARG A 47 -14.10 3.83 -7.62
C ARG A 47 -13.10 2.77 -8.05
N CYS A 48 -13.56 1.54 -8.23
CA CYS A 48 -12.71 0.45 -8.68
C CYS A 48 -12.22 0.71 -10.11
N PRO A 49 -10.90 0.72 -10.37
CA PRO A 49 -10.36 0.97 -11.70
C PRO A 49 -10.61 -0.19 -12.67
N PHE A 50 -11.04 -1.35 -12.17
CA PHE A 50 -11.29 -2.54 -12.98
C PHE A 50 -12.75 -2.74 -13.37
N CYS A 51 -13.69 -2.52 -12.44
CA CYS A 51 -15.12 -2.77 -12.68
C CYS A 51 -16.00 -1.51 -12.57
N GLY A 52 -15.45 -0.36 -12.14
CA GLY A 52 -16.22 0.87 -11.94
C GLY A 52 -17.06 0.91 -10.66
N GLY A 53 -17.03 -0.14 -9.84
CA GLY A 53 -17.73 -0.26 -8.56
C GLY A 53 -17.44 0.89 -7.60
N ARG A 54 -18.43 1.30 -6.80
CA ARG A 54 -18.36 2.47 -5.90
C ARG A 54 -17.91 2.14 -4.48
N GLN A 55 -17.79 0.86 -4.15
CA GLN A 55 -17.56 0.39 -2.79
C GLN A 55 -16.09 0.09 -2.49
N VAL A 56 -15.15 0.84 -3.04
CA VAL A 56 -13.72 0.62 -2.75
C VAL A 56 -13.46 0.78 -1.26
N ARG A 57 -12.70 -0.15 -0.68
CA ARG A 57 -12.29 -0.16 0.72
C ARG A 57 -10.78 -0.16 0.82
N ASP A 58 -10.27 0.47 1.87
CA ASP A 58 -8.86 0.32 2.21
C ASP A 58 -8.64 -1.04 2.84
N ARG A 59 -7.66 -1.79 2.35
CA ARG A 59 -7.20 -3.03 2.97
C ARG A 59 -6.23 -2.72 4.11
N HIS A 60 -5.21 -1.90 3.81
CA HIS A 60 -4.28 -1.36 4.79
C HIS A 60 -3.51 -0.15 4.25
N CYS A 61 -2.98 0.67 5.15
CA CYS A 61 -1.96 1.67 4.83
C CYS A 61 -0.55 1.09 4.96
N ALA A 62 0.42 1.70 4.26
CA ALA A 62 1.82 1.33 4.40
C ALA A 62 2.27 1.50 5.86
N LEU A 63 2.73 0.40 6.46
CA LEU A 63 3.32 0.39 7.80
C LEU A 63 4.75 -0.15 7.70
N PRO A 64 5.78 0.72 7.65
CA PRO A 64 7.16 0.27 7.49
C PRO A 64 7.64 -0.46 8.74
N VAL A 65 8.02 -1.72 8.58
CA VAL A 65 8.89 -2.41 9.53
C VAL A 65 10.31 -2.34 9.01
N GLN A 66 11.19 -1.70 9.79
CA GLN A 66 12.62 -1.79 9.57
C GLN A 66 13.07 -3.17 10.05
N GLU A 67 13.71 -3.95 9.18
CA GLU A 67 14.49 -5.09 9.64
C GLU A 67 15.62 -4.51 10.51
N ARG A 68 15.41 -4.49 11.83
CA ARG A 68 16.47 -4.13 12.77
C ARG A 68 17.59 -5.14 12.53
N GLY A 69 18.69 -4.68 11.95
CA GLY A 69 19.92 -5.44 11.91
C GLY A 69 20.20 -5.96 13.32
N VAL A 70 20.23 -7.28 13.46
CA VAL A 70 20.71 -7.95 14.66
C VAL A 70 22.09 -7.34 14.94
N ARG A 71 22.18 -6.58 16.03
CA ARG A 71 23.48 -6.22 16.59
C ARG A 71 24.00 -7.49 17.25
N VAL A 72 25.01 -8.09 16.64
CA VAL A 72 25.84 -9.12 17.29
C VAL A 72 26.62 -8.45 18.42
#